data_AF-A0A957T6U4-F1
#
_entry.id   AF-A0A957T6U4-F1
#
_cell.length_a   1.000
_cell.length_b   1.000
_cell.length_c   1.000
_cell.angle_alpha   90.00
_cell.angle_beta   90.00
_cell.angle_gamma   90.00
#
_symmetry.space_group_name_H-M   'P 1'
#
loop_
_entity.id
_entity.type
_entity.pdbx_description
1 polymer ?
#
loop_
_entity_poly.entity_id
_entity_poly.type
_entity_poly.pdbx_seq_one_letter_code
_entity_poly.pdbx_strand_id
1 'polypeptide(L)'
;MHITADLHIHSHYSRATSKDLTFEHLWKWAQIKGIQLLASGDVAHPGWLQEMRAKLEPAEDGLFRLKDEFAAGMVEQVPVA
;
A
#
# COMPACT_ATOMS: atom_id res chain seq x y z
N MET A 1 22.41 3.27 4.61
CA MET A 1 21.03 2.73 4.65
C MET A 1 20.70 2.26 3.25
N HIS A 2 20.15 1.06 3.10
CA HIS A 2 19.71 0.52 1.81
C HIS A 2 18.18 0.37 1.85
N ILE A 3 17.48 0.90 0.85
CA ILE A 3 16.02 0.91 0.75
C ILE A 3 15.65 0.41 -0.65
N THR A 4 14.81 -0.62 -0.71
CA THR A 4 14.12 -1.06 -1.92
C THR A 4 12.80 -0.30 -2.01
N ALA A 5 12.62 0.43 -3.11
CA ALA A 5 11.41 1.21 -3.36
C ALA A 5 10.76 0.83 -4.69
N ASP A 6 9.43 0.75 -4.70
CA ASP A 6 8.63 0.68 -5.93
C ASP A 6 7.83 1.97 -6.07
N LEU A 7 8.22 2.79 -7.03
CA LEU A 7 7.73 4.15 -7.19
C LEU A 7 6.66 4.30 -8.27
N HIS A 8 6.31 3.22 -8.97
CA HIS A 8 5.25 3.23 -9.96
C HIS A 8 4.35 2.01 -9.79
N ILE A 9 3.25 2.24 -9.09
CA ILE A 9 2.17 1.27 -8.94
C ILE A 9 0.85 1.85 -9.43
N HIS A 10 -0.13 0.97 -9.60
CA HIS A 10 -1.51 1.32 -9.90
C HIS A 10 -2.46 0.72 -8.86
N SER A 11 -3.62 1.35 -8.70
CA SER A 11 -4.72 0.89 -7.87
C SER A 11 -5.67 -0.04 -8.62
N HIS A 12 -6.65 -0.61 -7.92
CA HIS A 12 -7.76 -1.35 -8.52
C HIS A 12 -8.69 -0.49 -9.40
N TYR A 13 -8.59 0.85 -9.33
CA TYR A 13 -9.33 1.76 -10.22
C TYR A 13 -8.69 1.91 -11.61
N SER A 14 -7.43 1.53 -11.77
CA SER A 14 -6.78 1.51 -13.08
C SER A 14 -7.37 0.43 -13.99
N ARG A 15 -7.28 0.64 -15.30
CA ARG A 15 -7.74 -0.37 -16.27
C ARG A 15 -6.73 -1.51 -16.34
N ALA A 16 -7.23 -2.73 -16.50
CA ALA A 16 -6.43 -3.95 -16.65
C ALA A 16 -5.49 -4.22 -15.45
N THR A 17 -5.85 -3.76 -14.26
CA THR A 17 -5.18 -4.09 -12.99
C THR A 17 -6.03 -5.09 -12.19
N SER A 18 -5.42 -5.74 -11.21
CA SER A 18 -6.14 -6.63 -10.29
C SER A 18 -7.16 -5.85 -9.47
N LYS A 19 -8.32 -6.46 -9.21
CA LYS A 19 -9.31 -5.93 -8.26
C LYS A 19 -8.77 -5.88 -6.83
N ASP A 20 -7.76 -6.70 -6.53
CA ASP A 20 -7.09 -6.76 -5.23
C ASP A 20 -5.92 -5.76 -5.11
N LEU A 21 -5.74 -4.82 -6.05
CA LEU A 21 -4.76 -3.73 -5.87
C LEU A 21 -5.29 -2.66 -4.90
N THR A 22 -5.44 -3.07 -3.66
CA THR A 22 -5.85 -2.25 -2.51
C THR A 22 -4.64 -1.99 -1.59
N PHE A 23 -4.74 -1.01 -0.69
CA PHE A 23 -3.64 -0.71 0.23
C PHE A 23 -3.25 -1.90 1.13
N GLU A 24 -4.21 -2.72 1.53
CA GLU A 24 -4.00 -3.92 2.34
C GLU A 24 -3.16 -4.97 1.60
N HIS A 25 -3.47 -5.20 0.33
CA HIS A 25 -2.73 -6.14 -0.51
C HIS A 25 -1.37 -5.59 -0.94
N LEU A 26 -1.27 -4.29 -1.24
CA LEU A 26 -0.01 -3.62 -1.50
C LEU A 26 0.93 -3.75 -0.28
N TRP A 27 0.41 -3.50 0.92
CA TRP A 27 1.15 -3.69 2.18
C TRP A 27 1.62 -5.14 2.33
N LYS A 28 0.71 -6.12 2.15
CA LYS A 28 1.04 -7.56 2.23
C LYS A 28 2.19 -7.93 1.29
N TRP A 29 2.08 -7.54 0.02
CA TRP A 29 3.09 -7.87 -0.99
C TRP A 29 4.39 -7.12 -0.77
N ALA A 30 4.37 -5.90 -0.20
CA ALA A 30 5.57 -5.20 0.20
C ALA A 30 6.35 -5.96 1.27
N GLN A 31 5.65 -6.52 2.27
CA GLN A 31 6.29 -7.38 3.28
C GLN A 31 6.91 -8.62 2.65
N ILE A 32 6.16 -9.35 1.81
CA ILE A 32 6.62 -10.59 1.16
C ILE A 32 7.82 -10.34 0.25
N LYS A 33 7.84 -9.21 -0.48
CA LYS A 33 8.90 -8.87 -1.43
C LYS A 33 10.07 -8.13 -0.80
N GLY A 34 9.98 -7.72 0.46
CA GLY A 34 10.99 -6.89 1.12
C GLY A 34 11.11 -5.49 0.51
N ILE A 35 9.99 -4.86 0.15
CA ILE A 35 9.92 -3.48 -0.33
C ILE A 35 9.64 -2.57 0.87
N GLN A 36 10.53 -1.62 1.15
CA GLN A 36 10.41 -0.72 2.30
C GLN A 36 9.60 0.53 1.98
N LEU A 37 9.52 0.94 0.71
CA LEU A 37 8.79 2.14 0.28
C LEU A 37 7.96 1.88 -0.98
N LEU A 38 6.71 2.28 -0.95
CA LEU A 38 5.80 2.25 -2.09
C LEU A 38 5.34 3.67 -2.44
N ALA A 39 5.23 3.97 -3.74
CA ALA A 39 4.41 5.10 -4.17
C ALA A 39 2.93 4.83 -3.88
N SER A 40 2.15 5.89 -3.68
CA SER A 40 0.70 5.78 -3.49
C SER A 40 -0.03 5.31 -4.76
N GLY A 41 0.48 5.68 -5.95
CA GLY A 41 -0.17 5.42 -7.24
C GLY A 41 -1.48 6.20 -7.40
N ASP A 42 -1.91 6.43 -8.64
CA ASP A 42 -3.27 6.88 -9.01
C ASP A 42 -3.92 8.02 -8.16
N VAL A 43 -3.12 8.93 -7.57
CA VAL A 43 -3.61 9.94 -6.59
C VAL A 43 -4.64 10.92 -7.14
N ALA A 44 -4.72 11.05 -8.47
CA ALA A 44 -5.71 11.87 -9.16
C ALA A 44 -7.10 11.22 -9.20
N HIS A 45 -7.22 9.91 -8.92
CA HIS A 45 -8.51 9.22 -8.89
C HIS A 45 -9.25 9.51 -7.58
N PRO A 46 -10.47 10.07 -7.61
CA PRO A 46 -11.16 10.53 -6.39
C PRO A 46 -11.49 9.39 -5.43
N GLY A 47 -11.85 8.21 -5.95
CA GLY A 47 -12.10 7.03 -5.11
C GLY A 47 -10.83 6.51 -4.43
N TRP A 48 -9.70 6.55 -5.13
CA TRP A 48 -8.42 6.12 -4.57
C TRP A 48 -7.94 7.09 -3.50
N LEU A 49 -8.10 8.40 -3.74
CA LEU A 49 -7.79 9.44 -2.78
C LEU A 49 -8.66 9.33 -1.51
N GLN A 50 -9.94 8.94 -1.64
CA GLN A 50 -10.82 8.68 -0.51
C GLN A 50 -10.33 7.48 0.32
N GLU A 51 -9.99 6.37 -0.33
CA GLU A 51 -9.42 5.20 0.34
C GLU A 51 -8.10 5.54 1.04
N MET A 52 -7.24 6.33 0.40
CA MET A 52 -5.96 6.76 0.97
C MET A 52 -6.18 7.54 2.26
N ARG A 53 -7.13 8.48 2.28
CA ARG A 53 -7.50 9.25 3.49
C ARG A 53 -8.13 8.40 4.58
N ALA A 54 -8.86 7.35 4.21
CA ALA A 54 -9.53 6.46 5.15
C ALA A 54 -8.56 5.46 5.79
N LYS A 55 -7.64 4.89 5.00
CA LYS A 55 -6.83 3.73 5.37
C LYS A 55 -5.40 4.05 5.77
N LEU A 56 -4.85 5.15 5.28
CA LEU A 56 -3.49 5.55 5.61
C LEU A 56 -3.48 6.56 6.76
N GLU A 57 -2.39 6.56 7.51
CA GLU A 57 -2.08 7.56 8.52
C GLU A 57 -0.63 8.06 8.36
N PRO A 58 -0.34 9.30 8.77
CA PRO A 58 1.03 9.83 8.73
C PRO A 58 1.99 8.93 9.53
N ALA A 59 3.19 8.70 8.99
CA ALA A 59 4.26 7.97 9.67
C ALA A 59 5.47 8.90 9.93
N GLU A 60 6.08 9.39 8.85
CA GLU A 60 7.13 10.41 8.87
C GLU A 60 6.77 11.57 7.92
N ASP A 61 7.60 12.61 7.88
CA ASP A 61 7.40 13.76 6.98
C ASP A 61 7.31 13.32 5.51
N GLY A 62 6.12 13.46 4.94
CA GLY A 62 5.82 13.07 3.56
C GLY A 62 5.56 11.57 3.37
N LEU A 63 5.58 10.76 4.43
CA LEU A 63 5.35 9.32 4.39
C LEU A 63 4.08 8.93 5.15
N PHE A 64 3.47 7.85 4.67
CA PHE A 64 2.25 7.30 5.22
C PHE A 64 2.40 5.80 5.42
N ARG A 65 1.74 5.29 6.45
CA ARG A 65 1.62 3.84 6.70
C ARG A 65 0.16 3.42 6.65
N LEU A 66 -0.07 2.15 6.31
CA LEU A 66 -1.38 1.54 6.45
C LEU A 66 -1.73 1.46 7.94
N LYS A 67 -2.94 1.89 8.33
CA LYS A 67 -3.37 1.76 9.73
C LYS A 67 -3.43 0.30 10.14
N ASP A 68 -3.09 0.05 11.40
CA ASP A 68 -2.94 -1.31 11.93
C ASP A 68 -4.24 -2.14 11.82
N GLU A 69 -5.42 -1.51 11.89
CA GLU A 69 -6.72 -2.17 11.72
C GLU A 69 -6.92 -2.80 10.33
N PHE A 70 -6.35 -2.19 9.28
CA PHE A 70 -6.40 -2.72 7.91
C PHE A 70 -5.27 -3.70 7.63
N ALA A 71 -4.11 -3.52 8.28
CA ALA A 71 -2.98 -4.43 8.17
C ALA A 71 -3.28 -5.78 8.85
N ALA A 72 -3.99 -5.78 10.00
CA ALA A 72 -4.29 -6.96 10.80
C ALA A 72 -4.91 -8.11 9.99
N GLY A 73 -5.81 -7.81 9.05
CA GLY A 73 -6.46 -8.81 8.20
C GLY A 73 -5.52 -9.48 7.18
N MET A 74 -4.31 -8.95 6.99
CA MET A 74 -3.32 -9.47 6.04
C MET A 74 -2.13 -10.14 6.74
N VAL A 75 -1.92 -9.90 8.04
CA VAL A 75 -0.76 -10.40 8.79
C VAL A 75 -0.62 -11.92 8.69
N GLU A 76 -1.73 -12.66 8.81
CA GLU A 76 -1.72 -14.14 8.73
C GLU A 76 -1.24 -14.68 7.38
N GLN A 77 -1.27 -13.85 6.33
CA GLN A 77 -0.82 -14.21 4.98
C GLN A 77 0.62 -13.78 4.69
N VAL A 78 1.27 -13.07 5.61
CA VAL A 78 2.67 -12.69 5.50
C VAL A 78 3.51 -13.74 6.23
N PRO A 79 4.48 -14.40 5.56
CA PRO A 79 5.37 -15.34 6.24
C PRO A 79 6.13 -14.67 7.38
N VAL A 80 6.31 -15.39 8.49
CA VAL A 80 7.19 -14.94 9.57
C VAL A 80 8.63 -14.90 9.03
N ALA A 81 9.31 -13.78 9.24
CA ALA A 81 10.69 -13.56 8.83
C ALA A 81 11.67 -14.42 9.63
#